data_AF-A0AA47NNV3-F1
#
_entry.id   AF-A0AA47NNV3-F1
#
_cell.length_a   1.000
_cell.length_b   1.000
_cell.length_c   1.000
_cell.angle_alpha   90.00
_cell.angle_beta   90.00
_cell.angle_gamma   90.00
#
_symmetry.space_group_name_H-M   'P 1'
#
loop_
_entity.id
_entity.type
_entity.pdbx_description
1 polymer ?
#
loop_
_entity_poly.entity_id
_entity_poly.type
_entity_poly.pdbx_seq_one_letter_code
_entity_poly.pdbx_strand_id
1 'polypeptide(L)'
;MESPWSVLQERESMVRGRLLEEERRRREEAERRLQDETCHRQLLVEKEVKMRAKNFSQARPMTRYLPIRKEEFDLRTHVESSGHSVDTCYHVILTEKMCKGYLVKMGGKIKSWKKRWFVFDRLKRTFSYYVDKHETKLKGVIYFQAIEEVYYDHLRSATKSPNPSLTFCVKTHDRLYYMVAPSPEAMRIWMDVIVTGAEGYTQFMN
;
A
#
# COMPACT_ATOMS: atom_id res chain seq x y z
N MET A 1 -55.45 47.16 56.20
CA MET A 1 -54.87 46.04 56.99
C MET A 1 -54.86 44.85 56.06
N GLU A 2 -53.70 44.47 55.52
CA GLU A 2 -53.60 43.35 54.57
C GLU A 2 -53.89 42.01 55.27
N SER A 3 -54.55 41.09 54.56
CA SER A 3 -54.96 39.80 55.12
C SER A 3 -53.74 38.92 55.39
N PRO A 4 -53.61 38.29 56.58
CA PRO A 4 -52.49 37.40 56.89
C PRO A 4 -52.29 36.26 55.87
N TRP A 5 -53.35 35.87 55.17
CA TRP A 5 -53.33 34.85 54.12
C TRP A 5 -52.65 35.33 52.82
N SER A 6 -52.75 36.62 52.46
CA SER A 6 -52.10 37.14 51.24
C SER A 6 -50.59 37.22 51.39
N VAL A 7 -50.09 37.56 52.59
CA VAL A 7 -48.65 37.60 52.90
C VAL A 7 -48.01 36.20 52.89
N LEU A 8 -48.74 35.17 53.33
CA LEU A 8 -48.28 33.78 53.28
C LEU A 8 -48.21 33.26 51.84
N GLN A 9 -49.24 33.53 51.04
CA GLN A 9 -49.29 33.13 49.63
C GLN A 9 -48.18 33.78 48.78
N GLU A 10 -47.85 35.04 49.08
CA GLU A 10 -46.77 35.76 48.42
C GLU A 10 -45.38 35.23 48.82
N ARG A 11 -45.20 34.85 50.09
CA ARG A 11 -43.99 34.16 50.57
C ARG A 11 -43.81 32.79 49.92
N GLU A 12 -44.86 32.00 49.80
CA GLU A 12 -44.83 30.71 49.11
C GLU A 12 -44.47 30.86 47.62
N SER A 13 -45.02 31.87 46.95
CA SER A 13 -44.69 32.21 45.56
C SER A 13 -43.21 32.59 45.40
N MET A 14 -42.67 33.43 46.31
CA MET A 14 -41.25 33.79 46.31
C MET A 14 -40.31 32.60 46.56
N VAL A 15 -40.70 31.66 47.43
CA VAL A 15 -39.91 30.44 47.69
C VAL A 15 -39.95 29.53 46.47
N ARG A 16 -41.12 29.35 45.86
CA ARG A 16 -41.28 28.56 44.63
C ARG A 16 -40.50 29.15 43.45
N GLY A 17 -40.49 30.47 43.31
CA GLY A 17 -39.68 31.19 42.32
C GLY A 17 -38.18 30.95 42.51
N ARG A 18 -37.67 31.06 43.74
CA ARG A 18 -36.26 30.78 44.05
C ARG A 18 -35.86 29.34 43.76
N LEU A 19 -36.70 28.37 44.13
CA LEU A 19 -36.43 26.95 43.85
C LEU A 19 -36.35 26.66 42.35
N LEU A 20 -37.24 27.23 41.55
CA LEU A 20 -37.21 27.08 40.09
C LEU A 20 -35.97 27.72 39.46
N GLU A 21 -35.52 28.85 40.00
CA GLU A 21 -34.34 29.56 39.52
C GLU A 21 -33.04 28.81 39.89
N GLU A 22 -32.97 28.22 41.08
CA GLU A 22 -31.89 27.32 41.49
C GLU A 22 -31.85 26.04 40.65
N GLU A 23 -33.01 25.45 40.34
CA GLU A 23 -33.12 24.28 39.47
C GLU A 23 -32.66 24.59 38.05
N ARG A 24 -33.05 25.76 37.50
CA ARG A 24 -32.59 26.24 36.19
C ARG A 24 -31.07 26.39 36.16
N ARG A 25 -30.48 27.03 37.18
CA ARG A 25 -29.02 27.19 37.30
C ARG A 25 -28.30 25.84 37.36
N ARG A 26 -28.82 24.89 38.14
CA ARG A 26 -28.24 23.53 38.23
C ARG A 26 -28.30 22.82 36.87
N ARG A 27 -29.38 23.01 36.10
CA ARG A 27 -29.54 22.43 34.76
C ARG A 27 -28.55 23.02 33.76
N GLU A 28 -28.39 24.34 33.76
CA GLU A 28 -27.42 25.06 32.91
C GLU A 28 -25.97 24.66 33.22
N GLU A 29 -25.62 24.47 34.49
CA GLU A 29 -24.29 23.98 34.89
C GLU A 29 -24.04 22.53 34.46
N ALA A 30 -25.05 21.66 34.58
CA ALA A 30 -24.95 20.27 34.14
C ALA A 30 -24.80 20.16 32.61
N GLU A 31 -25.54 20.98 31.86
CA GLU A 31 -25.45 21.04 30.40
C GLU A 31 -24.07 21.53 29.94
N ARG A 32 -23.51 22.53 30.62
CA ARG A 32 -22.15 23.04 30.34
C ARG A 32 -21.09 21.95 30.56
N ARG A 33 -21.17 21.21 31.68
CA ARG A 33 -20.26 20.09 31.96
C ARG A 33 -20.35 19.01 30.89
N LEU A 34 -21.56 18.67 30.46
CA LEU A 34 -21.79 17.69 29.41
C LEU A 34 -21.19 18.14 28.07
N GLN A 35 -21.31 19.43 27.72
CA GLN A 35 -20.69 20.00 26.52
C GLN A 35 -19.16 19.93 26.58
N ASP A 36 -18.55 20.29 27.70
CA ASP A 36 -17.10 20.22 27.90
C ASP A 36 -16.57 18.78 27.79
N GLU A 37 -17.25 17.82 28.41
CA GLU A 37 -16.91 16.39 28.31
C GLU A 37 -17.05 15.87 26.87
N THR A 38 -18.08 16.31 26.16
CA THR A 38 -18.31 15.92 24.76
C THR A 38 -17.23 16.48 23.85
N CYS A 39 -16.86 17.75 24.02
CA CYS A 39 -15.76 18.39 23.29
C CYS A 39 -14.44 17.66 23.55
N HIS A 40 -14.15 17.34 24.81
CA HIS A 40 -12.95 16.60 25.18
C HIS A 40 -12.91 15.21 24.53
N ARG A 41 -14.03 14.48 24.55
CA ARG A 41 -14.15 13.17 23.90
C ARG A 41 -13.92 13.25 22.40
N GLN A 42 -14.47 14.26 21.72
CA GLN A 42 -14.26 14.48 20.29
C GLN A 42 -12.79 14.73 19.96
N LEU A 43 -12.09 15.55 20.75
CA LEU A 43 -10.66 15.81 20.57
C LEU A 43 -9.80 14.54 20.71
N LEU A 44 -10.15 13.64 21.63
CA LEU A 44 -9.46 12.36 21.78
C LEU A 44 -9.67 11.45 20.56
N VAL A 45 -10.91 11.37 20.05
CA VAL A 45 -11.23 10.62 18.83
C VAL A 45 -10.45 11.19 17.63
N GLU A 46 -10.41 12.51 17.47
CA GLU A 46 -9.68 13.15 16.38
C GLU A 46 -8.17 12.87 16.45
N LYS A 47 -7.58 12.94 17.66
CA LYS A 47 -6.18 12.54 17.89
C LYS A 47 -5.93 11.09 17.52
N GLU A 48 -6.82 10.18 17.90
CA GLU A 48 -6.70 8.76 17.57
C GLU A 48 -6.80 8.51 16.06
N VAL A 49 -7.77 9.12 15.38
CA VAL A 49 -7.92 9.06 13.91
C VAL A 49 -6.66 9.58 13.22
N LYS A 50 -6.10 10.69 13.69
CA LYS A 50 -4.86 11.26 13.15
C LYS A 50 -3.65 10.34 13.35
N MET A 51 -3.55 9.68 14.51
CA MET A 51 -2.51 8.67 14.75
C MET A 51 -2.69 7.44 13.85
N ARG A 52 -3.92 6.94 13.68
CA ARG A 52 -4.22 5.82 12.77
C ARG A 52 -3.92 6.17 11.32
N ALA A 53 -4.25 7.39 10.87
CA ALA A 53 -3.91 7.87 9.52
C ALA A 53 -2.39 7.96 9.29
N LYS A 54 -1.64 8.43 10.30
CA LYS A 54 -0.16 8.47 10.25
C LYS A 54 0.46 7.06 10.25
N ASN A 55 -0.13 6.10 10.95
CA ASN A 55 0.31 4.71 10.87
C ASN A 55 -0.06 4.06 9.53
N PHE A 56 -1.21 4.42 8.95
CA PHE A 56 -1.62 3.95 7.61
C PHE A 56 -0.72 4.47 6.50
N SER A 57 -0.16 5.68 6.62
CA SER A 57 0.84 6.19 5.66
C SER A 57 2.20 5.50 5.75
N GLN A 58 2.52 4.86 6.88
CA GLN A 58 3.74 4.06 7.04
C GLN A 58 3.55 2.57 6.69
N ALA A 59 2.34 2.04 6.79
CA ALA A 59 2.03 0.70 6.33
C ALA A 59 1.93 0.67 4.79
N ARG A 60 2.66 -0.26 4.14
CA ARG A 60 2.48 -0.50 2.70
C ARG A 60 1.03 -0.96 2.47
N PRO A 61 0.20 -0.23 1.71
CA PRO A 61 -1.19 -0.62 1.49
C PRO A 61 -1.25 -2.03 0.91
N MET A 62 -2.12 -2.89 1.43
CA MET A 62 -2.34 -4.25 0.90
C MET A 62 -2.74 -4.22 -0.59
N THR A 63 -3.32 -3.11 -1.04
CA THR A 63 -3.64 -2.81 -2.44
C THR A 63 -2.41 -2.69 -3.35
N ARG A 64 -1.18 -2.62 -2.81
CA ARG A 64 0.07 -2.65 -3.60
C ARG A 64 0.37 -4.04 -4.18
N TYR A 65 -0.20 -5.10 -3.62
CA TYR A 65 -0.03 -6.48 -4.13
C TYR A 65 -1.18 -6.91 -5.05
N LEU A 66 -2.20 -6.07 -5.25
CA LEU A 66 -3.30 -6.36 -6.15
C LEU A 66 -2.95 -5.89 -7.57
N PRO A 67 -3.24 -6.69 -8.62
CA PRO A 67 -2.94 -6.30 -10.00
C PRO A 67 -3.70 -5.02 -10.35
N ILE A 68 -2.99 -3.97 -10.75
CA ILE A 68 -3.61 -2.68 -11.08
C ILE A 68 -4.02 -2.69 -12.56
N ARG A 69 -5.31 -2.97 -12.80
CA ARG A 69 -5.89 -3.10 -14.15
C ARG A 69 -6.35 -1.78 -14.79
N LYS A 70 -6.14 -0.63 -14.12
CA LYS A 70 -6.57 0.68 -14.65
C LYS A 70 -5.72 1.07 -15.88
N GLU A 71 -6.37 1.48 -16.95
CA GLU A 71 -5.74 1.87 -18.22
C GLU A 71 -4.81 3.10 -18.04
N GLU A 72 -5.21 4.00 -17.14
CA GLU A 72 -4.48 5.19 -16.70
C GLU A 72 -3.31 4.89 -15.73
N PHE A 73 -2.98 3.61 -15.49
CA PHE A 73 -1.86 3.29 -14.58
C PHE A 73 -0.54 3.82 -15.14
N ASP A 74 0.18 4.57 -14.31
CA ASP A 74 1.53 5.06 -14.56
C ASP A 74 2.53 4.26 -13.73
N LEU A 75 3.37 3.47 -14.41
CA LEU A 75 4.33 2.58 -13.78
C LEU A 75 5.44 3.34 -13.06
N ARG A 76 5.90 4.47 -13.63
CA ARG A 76 7.01 5.26 -13.06
C ARG A 76 6.59 5.88 -11.74
N THR A 77 5.46 6.58 -11.75
CA THR A 77 4.82 7.19 -10.58
C THR A 77 4.54 6.15 -9.51
N HIS A 78 4.05 4.97 -9.88
CA HIS A 78 3.83 3.89 -8.93
C HIS A 78 5.12 3.45 -8.23
N VAL A 79 6.18 3.20 -8.99
CA VAL A 79 7.48 2.78 -8.45
C VAL A 79 8.08 3.86 -7.55
N GLU A 80 8.01 5.13 -7.96
CA GLU A 80 8.45 6.28 -7.14
C GLU A 80 7.63 6.38 -5.85
N SER A 81 6.31 6.25 -5.92
CA SER A 81 5.42 6.23 -4.75
C SER A 81 5.69 5.06 -3.80
N SER A 82 6.30 3.99 -4.31
CA SER A 82 6.74 2.84 -3.52
C SER A 82 8.04 3.07 -2.75
N GLY A 83 8.69 4.24 -2.96
CA GLY A 83 9.90 4.68 -2.27
C GLY A 83 11.18 4.48 -3.08
N HIS A 84 11.08 4.14 -4.36
CA HIS A 84 12.23 3.90 -5.22
C HIS A 84 12.77 5.20 -5.82
N SER A 85 14.07 5.40 -5.71
CA SER A 85 14.77 6.52 -6.34
C SER A 85 15.19 6.13 -7.75
N VAL A 86 14.24 6.16 -8.69
CA VAL A 86 14.41 5.67 -10.08
C VAL A 86 15.61 6.35 -10.77
N ASP A 87 15.78 7.65 -10.56
CA ASP A 87 16.86 8.44 -11.20
C ASP A 87 18.27 8.04 -10.74
N THR A 88 18.39 7.36 -9.59
CA THR A 88 19.67 6.89 -9.05
C THR A 88 19.98 5.43 -9.43
N CYS A 89 19.00 4.70 -9.97
CA CYS A 89 19.17 3.29 -10.33
C CYS A 89 19.44 3.13 -11.83
N TYR A 90 20.68 3.39 -12.26
CA TYR A 90 21.11 3.30 -13.67
C TYR A 90 21.00 1.91 -14.32
N HIS A 91 20.66 0.88 -13.54
CA HIS A 91 20.49 -0.49 -14.01
C HIS A 91 19.13 -0.75 -14.68
N VAL A 92 18.17 0.15 -14.49
CA VAL A 92 16.83 0.05 -15.04
C VAL A 92 16.48 1.31 -15.82
N ILE A 93 15.71 1.12 -16.90
CA ILE A 93 15.10 2.20 -17.68
C ILE A 93 13.60 2.08 -17.45
N LEU A 94 13.03 3.04 -16.76
CA LEU A 94 11.62 3.04 -16.38
C LEU A 94 10.87 4.16 -17.09
N THR A 95 9.76 3.81 -17.72
CA THR A 95 8.79 4.74 -18.30
C THR A 95 7.41 4.48 -17.72
N GLU A 96 6.43 5.28 -18.12
CA GLU A 96 5.03 5.14 -17.67
C GLU A 96 4.44 3.74 -17.93
N LYS A 97 4.92 3.03 -18.97
CA LYS A 97 4.35 1.75 -19.41
C LYS A 97 5.37 0.59 -19.46
N MET A 98 6.67 0.86 -19.31
CA MET A 98 7.71 -0.14 -19.47
C MET A 98 8.80 -0.05 -18.40
N CYS A 99 9.39 -1.18 -18.04
CA CYS A 99 10.65 -1.27 -17.32
C CYS A 99 11.61 -2.17 -18.10
N LYS A 100 12.83 -1.71 -18.32
CA LYS A 100 13.85 -2.44 -19.08
C LYS A 100 15.16 -2.47 -18.33
N GLY A 101 15.96 -3.52 -18.52
CA GLY A 101 17.23 -3.65 -17.81
C GLY A 101 17.83 -5.04 -17.92
N TYR A 102 19.09 -5.17 -17.52
CA TYR A 102 19.74 -6.48 -17.50
C TYR A 102 19.44 -7.23 -16.20
N LEU A 103 19.08 -8.50 -16.34
CA LEU A 103 19.06 -9.48 -15.26
C LEU A 103 19.87 -10.71 -15.69
N VAL A 104 20.42 -11.43 -14.71
CA VAL A 104 21.03 -12.73 -14.96
C VAL A 104 20.03 -13.80 -14.57
N LYS A 105 19.61 -14.64 -15.52
CA LYS A 105 18.60 -15.68 -15.25
C LYS A 105 19.16 -17.09 -15.39
N MET A 106 18.63 -18.00 -14.59
CA MET A 106 18.92 -19.43 -14.76
C MET A 106 18.23 -19.99 -16.01
N GLY A 107 18.91 -20.90 -16.72
CA GLY A 107 18.34 -21.65 -17.83
C GLY A 107 17.34 -22.71 -17.36
N GLY A 108 16.40 -23.07 -18.24
CA GLY A 108 15.34 -24.04 -17.92
C GLY A 108 15.86 -25.47 -17.88
N LYS A 109 16.20 -26.02 -19.06
CA LYS A 109 16.78 -27.36 -19.23
C LYS A 109 18.20 -27.43 -18.67
N ILE A 110 19.06 -26.53 -19.13
CA ILE A 110 20.44 -26.41 -18.64
C ILE A 110 20.47 -25.29 -17.61
N LYS A 111 20.80 -25.61 -16.36
CA LYS A 111 20.86 -24.66 -15.22
C LYS A 111 22.09 -23.73 -15.27
N SER A 112 22.36 -23.15 -16.45
CA SER A 112 23.39 -22.14 -16.63
C SER A 112 22.81 -20.73 -16.43
N TRP A 113 23.60 -19.85 -15.82
CA TRP A 113 23.24 -18.45 -15.61
C TRP A 113 23.59 -17.62 -16.84
N LYS A 114 22.64 -16.83 -17.34
CA LYS A 114 22.82 -16.02 -18.55
C LYS A 114 22.29 -14.60 -18.33
N LYS A 115 23.15 -13.60 -18.57
CA LYS A 115 22.74 -12.19 -18.64
C LYS A 115 21.84 -11.98 -19.85
N ARG A 116 20.68 -11.39 -19.64
CA ARG A 116 19.67 -11.11 -20.68
C ARG A 116 19.07 -9.73 -20.44
N TRP A 117 18.71 -9.06 -21.52
CA TRP A 117 17.96 -7.82 -21.45
C TRP A 117 16.49 -8.14 -21.27
N PHE A 118 15.92 -7.73 -20.15
CA PHE A 118 14.52 -7.94 -19.83
C PHE A 118 13.72 -6.67 -20.15
N VAL A 119 12.50 -6.89 -20.60
CA VAL A 119 11.52 -5.86 -20.93
C VAL A 119 10.19 -6.27 -20.32
N PHE A 120 9.77 -5.54 -19.29
CA PHE A 120 8.40 -5.53 -18.79
C PHE A 120 7.63 -4.49 -19.59
N ASP A 121 6.57 -4.92 -20.27
CA ASP A 121 5.76 -4.10 -21.16
C ASP A 121 4.29 -4.28 -20.78
N ARG A 122 3.68 -3.22 -20.24
CA ARG A 122 2.28 -3.28 -19.84
C ARG A 122 1.30 -3.28 -21.00
N LEU A 123 1.63 -2.63 -22.11
CA LEU A 123 0.74 -2.57 -23.27
C LEU A 123 0.63 -3.95 -23.90
N LYS A 124 1.76 -4.65 -24.02
CA LYS A 124 1.79 -6.04 -24.49
C LYS A 124 1.41 -7.05 -23.41
N ARG A 125 1.37 -6.64 -22.15
CA ARG A 125 1.10 -7.49 -20.99
C ARG A 125 2.06 -8.67 -20.87
N THR A 126 3.35 -8.36 -21.07
CA THR A 126 4.42 -9.36 -21.09
C THR A 126 5.65 -8.93 -20.33
N PHE A 127 6.34 -9.91 -19.77
CA PHE A 127 7.70 -9.81 -19.27
C PHE A 127 8.62 -10.67 -20.14
N SER A 128 9.27 -10.04 -21.11
CA SER A 128 10.05 -10.70 -22.15
C SER A 128 11.55 -10.51 -21.94
N TYR A 129 12.37 -11.37 -22.55
CA TYR A 129 13.82 -11.22 -22.49
C TYR A 129 14.53 -11.56 -23.80
N TYR A 130 15.58 -10.79 -24.05
CA TYR A 130 16.36 -10.76 -25.28
C TYR A 130 17.83 -11.05 -24.98
N VAL A 131 18.60 -11.31 -26.04
CA VAL A 131 20.06 -11.47 -25.92
C VAL A 131 20.70 -10.23 -25.30
N ASP A 132 20.30 -9.04 -25.77
CA ASP A 132 20.85 -7.75 -25.36
C ASP A 132 19.85 -6.59 -25.57
N LYS A 133 20.30 -5.37 -25.28
CA LYS A 133 19.49 -4.14 -25.28
C LYS A 133 18.94 -3.71 -26.64
N HIS A 134 19.39 -4.30 -27.75
CA HIS A 134 18.88 -3.97 -29.07
C HIS A 134 17.52 -4.64 -29.35
N GLU A 135 17.07 -5.54 -28.47
CA GLU A 135 15.74 -6.16 -28.53
C GLU A 135 15.47 -6.93 -29.85
N THR A 136 16.52 -7.33 -30.58
CA THR A 136 16.41 -7.99 -31.90
C THR A 136 16.19 -9.50 -31.82
N LYS A 137 16.74 -10.16 -30.79
CA LYS A 137 16.68 -11.62 -30.63
C LYS A 137 15.94 -12.00 -29.36
N LEU A 138 14.63 -12.21 -29.48
CA LEU A 138 13.77 -12.68 -28.40
C LEU A 138 14.16 -14.11 -27.96
N LYS A 139 14.26 -14.34 -26.65
CA LYS A 139 14.64 -15.64 -26.08
C LYS A 139 13.54 -16.27 -25.22
N GLY A 140 12.59 -15.48 -24.74
CA GLY A 140 11.40 -15.98 -24.07
C GLY A 140 10.47 -14.86 -23.65
N VAL A 141 9.22 -15.24 -23.40
CA VAL A 141 8.13 -14.37 -22.97
C VAL A 141 7.48 -15.02 -21.75
N ILE A 142 7.21 -14.21 -20.74
CA ILE A 142 6.41 -14.58 -19.58
C ILE A 142 5.17 -13.69 -19.64
N TYR A 143 4.00 -14.28 -19.88
CA TYR A 143 2.74 -13.53 -19.90
C TYR A 143 2.32 -13.16 -18.49
N PHE A 144 1.75 -11.98 -18.31
CA PHE A 144 1.24 -11.51 -17.01
C PHE A 144 0.24 -12.47 -16.38
N GLN A 145 -0.65 -13.03 -17.20
CA GLN A 145 -1.60 -14.08 -16.80
C GLN A 145 -0.93 -15.34 -16.26
N ALA A 146 0.33 -15.60 -16.63
CA ALA A 146 1.05 -16.78 -16.16
C ALA A 146 1.77 -16.56 -14.84
N ILE A 147 1.98 -15.32 -14.40
CA ILE A 147 2.76 -14.99 -13.20
C ILE A 147 1.85 -15.11 -11.99
N GLU A 148 2.11 -16.12 -11.15
CA GLU A 148 1.37 -16.36 -9.91
C GLU A 148 1.95 -15.55 -8.75
N GLU A 149 3.28 -15.51 -8.66
CA GLU A 149 3.97 -14.98 -7.50
C GLU A 149 5.37 -14.47 -7.86
N VAL A 150 5.82 -13.44 -7.14
CA VAL A 150 7.18 -12.91 -7.20
C VAL A 150 7.69 -12.78 -5.77
N TYR A 151 8.82 -13.41 -5.47
CA TYR A 151 9.34 -13.45 -4.09
C TYR A 151 10.86 -13.49 -4.05
N TYR A 152 11.43 -13.09 -2.92
CA TYR A 152 12.86 -13.20 -2.66
C TYR A 152 13.24 -14.65 -2.34
N ASP A 153 14.38 -15.14 -2.85
CA ASP A 153 14.81 -16.54 -2.64
C ASP A 153 15.40 -16.75 -1.23
N HIS A 154 14.55 -16.70 -0.20
CA HIS A 154 14.93 -16.88 1.20
C HIS A 154 15.60 -18.23 1.47
N LEU A 155 15.16 -19.26 0.75
CA LEU A 155 15.64 -20.64 0.92
C LEU A 155 16.93 -20.92 0.11
N ARG A 156 17.42 -19.95 -0.67
CA ARG A 156 18.59 -20.10 -1.56
C ARG A 156 18.46 -21.31 -2.48
N SER A 157 17.23 -21.57 -2.93
CA SER A 157 16.88 -22.70 -3.79
C SER A 157 17.56 -22.61 -5.16
N ALA A 158 17.99 -21.41 -5.57
CA ALA A 158 18.85 -21.17 -6.71
C ALA A 158 20.29 -21.69 -6.48
N THR A 159 20.45 -23.01 -6.40
CA THR A 159 21.76 -23.65 -6.27
C THR A 159 22.74 -23.09 -7.32
N LYS A 160 23.94 -22.71 -6.88
CA LYS A 160 24.96 -22.07 -7.73
C LYS A 160 24.59 -20.68 -8.28
N SER A 161 23.67 -19.95 -7.64
CA SER A 161 23.46 -18.53 -7.98
C SER A 161 24.78 -17.75 -7.87
N PRO A 162 25.11 -16.90 -8.87
CA PRO A 162 26.31 -16.06 -8.82
C PRO A 162 26.24 -15.01 -7.70
N ASN A 163 25.03 -14.62 -7.27
CA ASN A 163 24.86 -13.76 -6.12
C ASN A 163 23.53 -14.06 -5.41
N PRO A 164 23.53 -14.99 -4.44
CA PRO A 164 22.32 -15.38 -3.71
C PRO A 164 21.60 -14.21 -3.02
N SER A 165 22.32 -13.19 -2.54
CA SER A 165 21.72 -12.03 -1.86
C SER A 165 20.93 -11.10 -2.77
N LEU A 166 21.14 -11.21 -4.09
CA LEU A 166 20.45 -10.45 -5.12
C LEU A 166 19.55 -11.34 -5.99
N THR A 167 19.22 -12.54 -5.50
CA THR A 167 18.41 -13.52 -6.23
C THR A 167 16.94 -13.43 -5.82
N PHE A 168 16.07 -13.33 -6.81
CA PHE A 168 14.62 -13.39 -6.64
C PHE A 168 13.99 -14.35 -7.64
N CYS A 169 12.75 -14.71 -7.36
CA CYS A 169 11.98 -15.72 -8.07
C CYS A 169 10.74 -15.10 -8.71
N VAL A 170 10.45 -15.53 -9.93
CA VAL A 170 9.15 -15.32 -10.60
C VAL A 170 8.55 -16.69 -10.85
N LYS A 171 7.48 -17.02 -10.13
CA LYS A 171 6.76 -18.28 -10.25
C LYS A 171 5.65 -18.13 -11.28
N THR A 172 5.68 -18.99 -12.29
CA THR A 172 4.58 -19.16 -13.25
C THR A 172 3.91 -20.52 -13.08
N HIS A 173 2.75 -20.72 -13.71
CA HIS A 173 2.02 -21.99 -13.68
C HIS A 173 2.89 -23.21 -14.02
N ASP A 174 3.78 -23.06 -14.99
CA ASP A 174 4.58 -24.14 -15.58
C ASP A 174 6.06 -24.11 -15.18
N ARG A 175 6.53 -23.00 -14.59
CA ARG A 175 7.96 -22.77 -14.42
C ARG A 175 8.32 -21.78 -13.32
N LEU A 176 9.36 -22.13 -12.57
CA LEU A 176 10.04 -21.20 -11.67
C LEU A 176 11.25 -20.55 -12.35
N TYR A 177 11.23 -19.22 -12.43
CA TYR A 177 12.35 -18.43 -12.95
C TYR A 177 13.16 -17.83 -11.81
N TYR A 178 14.45 -18.17 -11.77
CA TYR A 178 15.40 -17.56 -10.87
C TYR A 178 16.18 -16.46 -11.60
N MET A 179 16.23 -15.28 -10.99
CA MET A 179 16.83 -14.08 -11.56
C MET A 179 17.74 -13.42 -10.53
N VAL A 180 18.87 -12.89 -11.00
CA VAL A 180 19.84 -12.14 -10.20
C VAL A 180 19.90 -10.72 -10.71
N ALA A 181 19.61 -9.78 -9.82
CA ALA A 181 19.69 -8.36 -10.10
C ALA A 181 21.14 -7.85 -9.96
N PRO A 182 21.50 -6.77 -10.67
CA PRO A 182 22.84 -6.19 -10.58
C PRO A 182 23.09 -5.40 -9.28
N SER A 183 22.03 -5.01 -8.56
CA SER A 183 22.13 -4.28 -7.29
C SER A 183 20.86 -4.51 -6.43
N PRO A 184 20.93 -4.23 -5.10
CA PRO A 184 19.76 -4.32 -4.23
C PRO A 184 18.59 -3.43 -4.67
N GLU A 185 18.89 -2.21 -5.12
CA GLU A 185 17.85 -1.27 -5.58
C GLU A 185 17.18 -1.78 -6.86
N ALA A 186 17.97 -2.23 -7.85
CA ALA A 186 17.43 -2.82 -9.06
C ALA A 186 16.57 -4.04 -8.77
N MET A 187 16.96 -4.89 -7.80
CA MET A 187 16.17 -6.05 -7.38
C MET A 187 14.78 -5.63 -6.89
N ARG A 188 14.72 -4.66 -5.97
CA ARG A 188 13.46 -4.18 -5.41
C ARG A 188 12.56 -3.58 -6.50
N ILE A 189 13.13 -2.73 -7.37
CA ILE A 189 12.38 -2.14 -8.48
C ILE A 189 11.81 -3.23 -9.40
N TRP A 190 12.63 -4.22 -9.79
CA TRP A 190 12.17 -5.32 -10.65
C TRP A 190 11.05 -6.12 -9.99
N MET A 191 11.19 -6.46 -8.71
CA MET A 191 10.14 -7.19 -7.99
C MET A 191 8.84 -6.40 -7.93
N ASP A 192 8.88 -5.13 -7.52
CA ASP A 192 7.70 -4.26 -7.44
C ASP A 192 7.04 -4.10 -8.83
N VAL A 193 7.82 -3.83 -9.87
CA VAL A 193 7.32 -3.73 -11.26
C VAL A 193 6.62 -5.01 -11.70
N ILE A 194 7.24 -6.18 -11.51
CA ILE A 194 6.67 -7.44 -11.99
C ILE A 194 5.38 -7.78 -11.22
N VAL A 195 5.33 -7.50 -9.91
CA VAL A 195 4.12 -7.65 -9.08
C VAL A 195 2.96 -6.83 -9.65
N THR A 196 3.19 -5.61 -10.17
CA THR A 196 2.11 -4.81 -10.76
C THR A 196 1.43 -5.48 -11.97
N GLY A 197 2.13 -6.39 -12.66
CA GLY A 197 1.63 -7.13 -13.81
C GLY A 197 1.29 -8.60 -13.51
N ALA A 198 1.45 -9.09 -12.29
CA ALA A 198 1.16 -10.48 -11.97
C ALA A 198 -0.35 -10.73 -11.93
N GLU A 199 -0.87 -11.68 -12.71
CA GLU A 199 -2.31 -11.95 -12.79
C GLU A 199 -2.70 -13.44 -12.69
N GLY A 200 -1.74 -14.34 -12.50
CA GLY A 200 -1.99 -15.79 -12.41
C GLY A 200 -2.73 -16.25 -11.14
N TYR A 201 -2.94 -15.38 -10.16
CA TYR A 201 -3.66 -15.69 -8.92
C TYR A 201 -5.19 -15.86 -9.13
N THR A 202 -5.73 -15.60 -10.32
CA THR A 202 -7.19 -15.60 -10.59
C THR A 202 -7.86 -16.97 -10.51
N GLN A 203 -7.12 -18.06 -10.28
CA GLN A 203 -7.73 -19.39 -10.10
C GLN A 203 -8.59 -19.51 -8.82
N PHE A 204 -8.53 -18.54 -7.91
CA PHE A 204 -9.31 -18.51 -6.67
C PHE A 204 -10.43 -17.44 -6.66
N MET A 205 -10.75 -16.82 -7.80
CA MET A 205 -11.80 -15.79 -7.90
C MET A 205 -13.08 -16.26 -8.61
N ASN A 206 -13.31 -17.57 -8.70
CA ASN A 206 -14.60 -18.15 -9.11
C ASN A 206 -15.36 -18.69 -7.90
#